data_AF-A0A7H8S2X4-F1
#
_entry.id   AF-A0A7H8S2X4-F1
#
_cell.length_a   1.000
_cell.length_b   1.000
_cell.length_c   1.000
_cell.angle_alpha   90.00
_cell.angle_beta   90.00
_cell.angle_gamma   90.00
#
_symmetry.space_group_name_H-M   'P 1'
#
loop_
_entity.id
_entity.type
_entity.pdbx_description
1 polymer ?
#
loop_
_entity_poly.entity_id
_entity_poly.type
_entity_poly.pdbx_seq_one_letter_code
_entity_poly.pdbx_strand_id
1 'polypeptide(L)'
;MVQQNLREQLQQASRKIHDAQESARQAQGSDEEFLDQAEQQLQQAEQQLQQAQQVGREATENPQFQQAYEQLHDTRQQVQEAQQNNHDVL
;
A
#
# COMPACT_ATOMS: atom_id res chain seq x y z
N MET A 1 -16.97 -15.97 11.17
CA MET A 1 -17.40 -14.89 10.25
C MET A 1 -16.42 -13.71 10.27
N VAL A 2 -16.09 -13.13 11.44
CA VAL A 2 -15.17 -11.97 11.56
C VAL A 2 -13.76 -12.24 11.03
N GLN A 3 -13.14 -13.39 11.37
CA GLN A 3 -11.80 -13.75 10.86
C GLN A 3 -11.75 -14.00 9.34
N GLN A 4 -12.84 -14.47 8.73
CA GLN A 4 -12.88 -14.64 7.26
C GLN A 4 -12.86 -13.27 6.58
N ASN A 5 -13.64 -12.32 7.10
CA ASN A 5 -13.68 -10.96 6.57
C ASN A 5 -12.33 -10.25 6.74
N LEU A 6 -11.66 -10.44 7.89
CA LEU A 6 -10.31 -9.93 8.13
C LEU A 6 -9.32 -10.44 7.07
N ARG A 7 -9.31 -11.75 6.81
CA ARG A 7 -8.37 -12.34 5.85
C ARG A 7 -8.59 -11.81 4.43
N GLU A 8 -9.85 -11.62 4.04
CA GLU A 8 -10.20 -11.02 2.75
C GLU A 8 -9.76 -9.56 2.65
N GLN A 9 -9.95 -8.77 3.71
CA GLN A 9 -9.48 -7.38 3.77
C GLN A 9 -7.94 -7.29 3.66
N LEU A 10 -7.21 -8.13 4.38
CA LEU A 10 -5.75 -8.17 4.30
C LEU A 10 -5.26 -8.58 2.92
N GLN A 11 -5.92 -9.56 2.28
CA GLN A 11 -5.60 -9.95 0.91
C GLN A 11 -5.87 -8.84 -0.10
N GLN A 12 -6.97 -8.11 0.06
CA GLN A 12 -7.26 -6.96 -0.81
C GLN A 12 -6.24 -5.84 -0.61
N ALA A 13 -5.90 -5.50 0.62
CA ALA A 13 -4.88 -4.50 0.92
C ALA A 13 -3.54 -4.89 0.30
N SER A 14 -3.11 -6.14 0.48
CA SER A 14 -1.85 -6.64 -0.09
C SER A 14 -1.82 -6.57 -1.63
N ARG A 15 -2.93 -6.86 -2.32
CA ARG A 15 -3.02 -6.69 -3.79
C ARG A 15 -2.86 -5.23 -4.18
N LYS A 16 -3.59 -4.32 -3.53
CA LYS A 16 -3.51 -2.88 -3.81
C LYS A 16 -2.10 -2.32 -3.60
N ILE A 17 -1.40 -2.80 -2.57
CA ILE A 17 -0.01 -2.42 -2.32
C ILE A 17 0.90 -2.92 -3.44
N HIS A 18 0.67 -4.15 -3.92
CA HIS A 18 1.43 -4.71 -5.03
C HIS A 18 1.20 -3.93 -6.34
N ASP A 19 -0.05 -3.62 -6.65
CA ASP A 19 -0.42 -2.83 -7.83
C ASP A 19 0.15 -1.40 -7.73
N ALA A 20 0.13 -0.79 -6.54
CA ALA A 20 0.79 0.49 -6.29
C ALA A 20 2.31 0.42 -6.48
N GLN A 21 2.95 -0.68 -6.06
CA GLN A 21 4.38 -0.87 -6.23
C GLN A 21 4.76 -1.00 -7.72
N GLU A 22 3.96 -1.71 -8.49
CA GLU A 22 4.16 -1.81 -9.94
C GLU A 22 3.98 -0.44 -10.61
N SER A 23 2.92 0.29 -10.24
CA SER A 23 2.67 1.65 -10.72
C SER A 23 3.82 2.59 -10.38
N ALA A 24 4.33 2.55 -9.15
CA ALA A 24 5.47 3.36 -8.71
C ALA A 24 6.75 3.07 -9.49
N ARG A 25 6.99 1.79 -9.85
CA ARG A 25 8.13 1.39 -10.69
C ARG A 25 7.96 1.86 -12.13
N GLN A 26 6.76 1.78 -12.68
CA GLN A 26 6.45 2.26 -14.03
C GLN A 26 6.59 3.78 -14.13
N ALA A 27 6.26 4.48 -13.05
CA ALA A 27 6.35 5.93 -12.98
C ALA A 27 7.78 6.49 -12.89
N GLN A 28 8.78 5.65 -12.54
CA GLN A 28 10.16 6.09 -12.41
C GLN A 28 10.66 6.65 -13.74
N GLY A 29 10.68 7.99 -13.85
CA GLY A 29 11.36 8.71 -14.92
C GLY A 29 10.52 9.67 -15.75
N SER A 30 9.19 9.68 -15.71
CA SER A 30 8.39 10.70 -16.45
C SER A 30 6.89 10.80 -16.14
N ASP A 31 6.26 9.84 -15.47
CA ASP A 31 4.80 9.77 -15.45
C ASP A 31 4.22 9.96 -14.03
N GLU A 32 3.92 11.22 -13.70
CA GLU A 32 3.27 11.62 -12.43
C GLU A 32 1.89 10.96 -12.25
N GLU A 33 1.17 10.63 -13.32
CA GLU A 33 -0.14 9.97 -13.26
C GLU A 33 -0.04 8.58 -12.60
N PHE A 34 1.01 7.81 -12.90
CA PHE A 34 1.24 6.52 -12.25
C PHE A 34 1.63 6.67 -10.77
N LEU A 35 2.28 7.78 -10.38
CA LEU A 35 2.57 8.08 -8.96
C LEU A 35 1.30 8.42 -8.20
N ASP A 36 0.42 9.25 -8.76
CA ASP A 36 -0.87 9.59 -8.14
C ASP A 36 -1.73 8.33 -7.96
N GLN A 37 -1.76 7.48 -9.00
CA GLN A 37 -2.48 6.22 -8.97
C GLN A 37 -1.89 5.23 -7.95
N ALA A 38 -0.57 5.18 -7.81
CA ALA A 38 0.09 4.40 -6.76
C ALA A 38 -0.28 4.93 -5.37
N GLU A 39 -0.26 6.24 -5.17
CA GLU A 39 -0.56 6.87 -3.89
C GLU A 39 -2.01 6.63 -3.45
N GLN A 40 -2.97 6.76 -4.37
CA GLN A 40 -4.38 6.44 -4.11
C GLN A 40 -4.57 4.98 -3.70
N GLN A 41 -3.89 4.04 -4.38
CA GLN A 41 -3.98 2.62 -4.07
C GLN A 41 -3.39 2.31 -2.69
N LEU A 42 -2.26 2.91 -2.34
CA LEU A 42 -1.66 2.81 -1.00
C LEU A 42 -2.59 3.39 0.07
N GLN A 43 -3.21 4.54 -0.17
CA GLN A 43 -4.13 5.15 0.79
C GLN A 43 -5.35 4.25 1.06
N GLN A 44 -5.90 3.61 0.01
CA GLN A 44 -6.98 2.66 0.17
C GLN A 44 -6.54 1.39 0.93
N ALA A 45 -5.34 0.88 0.64
CA ALA A 45 -4.78 -0.26 1.36
C ALA A 45 -4.55 0.07 2.84
N GLU A 46 -4.04 1.26 3.15
CA GLU A 46 -3.84 1.76 4.52
C GLU A 46 -5.16 1.82 5.29
N GLN A 47 -6.23 2.36 4.68
CA GLN A 47 -7.55 2.36 5.32
C GLN A 47 -8.06 0.95 5.60
N GLN A 48 -7.86 0.01 4.68
CA GLN A 48 -8.25 -1.39 4.89
C GLN A 48 -7.44 -2.05 6.02
N LEU A 49 -6.13 -1.76 6.09
CA LEU A 49 -5.28 -2.23 7.20
C LEU A 49 -5.70 -1.59 8.54
N GLN A 50 -6.00 -0.29 8.57
CA GLN A 50 -6.48 0.36 9.80
C GLN A 50 -7.83 -0.21 10.26
N GLN A 51 -8.76 -0.48 9.34
CA GLN A 51 -10.03 -1.15 9.67
C GLN A 51 -9.77 -2.55 10.21
N ALA A 52 -8.87 -3.31 9.59
CA ALA A 52 -8.44 -4.61 10.07
C ALA A 52 -7.85 -4.52 11.50
N GLN A 53 -7.01 -3.51 11.78
CA GLN A 53 -6.45 -3.26 13.11
C GLN A 53 -7.52 -2.98 14.17
N GLN A 54 -8.62 -2.31 13.81
CA GLN A 54 -9.75 -2.05 14.71
C GLN A 54 -10.54 -3.31 15.10
N VAL A 55 -10.40 -4.41 14.34
CA VAL A 55 -11.01 -5.71 14.68
C VAL A 55 -10.39 -6.30 15.95
N GLY A 56 -9.19 -5.86 16.33
CA GLY A 56 -8.54 -6.20 17.60
C GLY A 56 -7.12 -6.73 17.42
N ARG A 57 -6.50 -7.15 18.53
CA ARG A 57 -5.10 -7.64 18.56
C ARG A 57 -4.82 -8.80 17.60
N GLU A 58 -5.81 -9.65 17.36
CA GLU A 58 -5.72 -10.77 16.40
C GLU A 58 -5.35 -10.32 14.98
N ALA A 59 -5.73 -9.10 14.57
CA ALA A 59 -5.34 -8.56 13.28
C ALA A 59 -3.89 -8.07 13.26
N THR A 60 -3.45 -7.38 14.32
CA THR A 60 -2.07 -6.88 14.41
C THR A 60 -1.02 -7.96 14.65
N GLU A 61 -1.44 -9.09 15.23
CA GLU A 61 -0.60 -10.28 15.41
C GLU A 61 -0.64 -11.20 14.18
N ASN A 62 -1.47 -10.88 13.18
CA ASN A 62 -1.55 -11.67 11.96
C ASN A 62 -0.29 -11.42 11.10
N PRO A 63 0.44 -12.46 10.69
CA PRO A 63 1.62 -12.30 9.84
C PRO A 63 1.30 -11.67 8.48
N GLN A 64 0.09 -11.87 7.95
CA GLN A 64 -0.34 -11.23 6.70
C GLN A 64 -0.55 -9.72 6.89
N PHE A 65 -1.00 -9.30 8.07
CA PHE A 65 -1.14 -7.88 8.38
C PHE A 65 0.22 -7.21 8.50
N GLN A 66 1.15 -7.83 9.25
CA GLN A 66 2.51 -7.31 9.41
C GLN A 66 3.21 -7.18 8.06
N GLN A 67 3.17 -8.23 7.24
CA GLN A 67 3.74 -8.21 5.91
C GLN A 67 3.11 -7.15 5.01
N ALA A 68 1.77 -7.01 5.01
CA ALA A 68 1.11 -5.98 4.22
C ALA A 68 1.47 -4.56 4.72
N TYR A 69 1.59 -4.36 6.04
CA TYR A 69 1.95 -3.08 6.61
C TYR A 69 3.40 -2.69 6.30
N GLU A 70 4.32 -3.65 6.32
CA GLU A 70 5.70 -3.45 5.87
C GLU A 70 5.75 -3.09 4.38
N GLN A 71 5.08 -3.88 3.53
CA GLN A 71 5.03 -3.61 2.09
C GLN A 71 4.40 -2.25 1.77
N LEU A 72 3.35 -1.86 2.49
CA LEU A 72 2.72 -0.54 2.36
C LEU A 72 3.76 0.57 2.60
N HIS A 73 4.51 0.44 3.70
CA HIS A 73 5.50 1.43 4.09
C HIS A 73 6.66 1.52 3.09
N ASP A 74 7.23 0.38 2.69
CA ASP A 74 8.28 0.30 1.66
C ASP A 74 7.80 0.93 0.33
N THR A 75 6.59 0.58 -0.09
CA THR A 75 6.05 1.08 -1.37
C THR A 75 5.76 2.58 -1.30
N ARG A 76 5.23 3.08 -0.18
CA ARG A 76 5.00 4.53 0.02
C ARG A 76 6.31 5.31 -0.02
N GLN A 77 7.37 4.76 0.58
CA GLN A 77 8.69 5.36 0.50
C GLN A 77 9.18 5.41 -0.95
N GLN A 78 9.03 4.32 -1.69
CA GLN A 78 9.41 4.26 -3.11
C GLN A 78 8.64 5.28 -3.96
N VAL A 79 7.33 5.44 -3.74
CA VAL A 79 6.50 6.46 -4.43
C VAL A 79 7.00 7.88 -4.11
N GLN A 80 7.27 8.18 -2.83
CA GLN A 80 7.77 9.49 -2.43
C GLN A 80 9.15 9.79 -3.04
N GLU A 81 10.04 8.80 -3.07
CA GLU A 81 11.36 8.95 -3.70
C GLU A 81 11.23 9.19 -5.21
N ALA A 82 10.31 8.50 -5.88
CA ALA A 82 10.03 8.70 -7.31
C ALA A 82 9.40 10.08 -7.60
N GLN A 83 8.48 10.54 -6.75
CA GLN A 83 7.90 11.90 -6.83
C GLN A 83 8.98 12.97 -6.66
N GLN A 84 9.86 12.83 -5.66
CA GLN A 84 10.96 13.77 -5.45
C GLN A 84 11.95 13.75 -6.62
N ASN A 85 12.31 12.58 -7.15
CA ASN A 85 13.20 12.50 -8.32
C ASN A 85 12.57 13.14 -9.57
N ASN A 86 11.27 12.97 -9.81
CA ASN A 86 10.59 13.66 -10.91
C ASN A 86 10.56 15.18 -10.71
N HIS A 87 10.36 15.66 -9.49
CA HIS A 87 10.37 17.10 -9.19
C HIS A 87 11.76 17.74 -9.23
N ASP A 88 12.82 17.01 -8.93
CA ASP A 88 14.21 17.51 -8.93
C ASP A 88 14.82 17.59 -10.34
N VAL A 89 14.22 16.89 -11.32
CA VAL A 89 14.66 16.86 -12.73
C VAL A 89 14.04 17.99 -13.58
N LEU A 90 13.08 18.76 -13.03
CA LEU A 90 12.42 19.91 -13.70
C LEU A 90 13.16 21.24 -13.44
#